data_AF-A0A8S2VQF5-F1
#
_entry.id   AF-A0A8S2VQF5-F1
#
_cell.length_a   1.000
_cell.length_b   1.000
_cell.length_c   1.000
_cell.angle_alpha   90.00
_cell.angle_beta   90.00
_cell.angle_gamma   90.00
#
_symmetry.space_group_name_H-M   'P 1'
#
loop_
_entity.id
_entity.type
_entity.pdbx_description
1 polymer ?
#
loop_
_entity_poly.entity_id
_entity_poly.type
_entity_poly.pdbx_seq_one_letter_code
_entity_poly.pdbx_strand_id
1 'polypeptide(L)' 'LSSYYRRFIKSYATIAEPLIALTRHSDLKSFQWSEACQNSIETLRQRLIGAPIISYPRFDQPFILQLDASDVGLSAILAQ' A
#
# COMPACT_ATOMS: atom_id res chain seq x y z
N LEU A 1 -0.91 -4.01 -1.50
CA LEU A 1 -1.72 -2.81 -1.78
C LEU A 1 -0.85 -1.55 -2.00
N SER A 2 0.02 -1.18 -1.07
CA SER A 2 0.87 0.03 -1.19
C SER A 2 1.73 0.08 -2.46
N SER A 3 2.22 -1.07 -2.92
CA SER A 3 3.01 -1.20 -4.16
C SER A 3 2.23 -0.82 -5.43
N TYR A 4 0.92 -1.03 -5.48
CA TYR A 4 0.08 -0.68 -6.64
C TYR A 4 0.07 0.84 -6.87
N TYR A 5 0.02 1.61 -5.78
CA TYR A 5 0.02 3.07 -5.79
C TYR A 5 1.43 3.69 -5.67
N ARG A 6 2.50 2.90 -5.84
CA ARG A 6 3.89 3.37 -5.69
C ARG A 6 4.22 4.62 -6.51
N ARG A 7 3.57 4.80 -7.67
CA ARG A 7 3.77 5.96 -8.55
C ARG A 7 3.44 7.30 -7.88
N PHE A 8 2.56 7.26 -6.89
CA PHE A 8 2.10 8.45 -6.16
C PHE A 8 2.82 8.64 -4.82
N ILE A 9 3.71 7.71 -4.44
CA ILE A 9 4.46 7.75 -3.18
C ILE A 9 5.92 8.05 -3.52
N LYS A 10 6.34 9.30 -3.26
CA LYS A 10 7.74 9.71 -3.43
C LYS A 10 8.66 8.85 -2.56
N SER A 11 9.75 8.37 -3.15
CA SER A 11 10.76 7.52 -2.49
C SER A 11 10.20 6.22 -1.92
N TYR A 12 9.17 5.64 -2.56
CA TYR A 12 8.53 4.40 -2.12
C TYR A 12 9.53 3.28 -1.79
N ALA A 13 10.51 3.03 -2.66
CA ALA A 13 11.48 1.95 -2.46
C ALA A 13 12.28 2.13 -1.16
N THR A 14 12.73 3.35 -0.87
CA THR A 14 13.46 3.66 0.37
C THR A 14 12.59 3.45 1.60
N ILE A 15 11.32 3.87 1.55
CA ILE A 15 10.39 3.71 2.67
C ILE A 15 10.10 2.23 2.89
N ALA A 16 9.87 1.47 1.81
CA ALA A 16 9.48 0.06 1.87
C ALA A 16 10.65 -0.91 2.14
N GLU A 17 11.91 -0.46 2.05
CA GLU A 17 13.10 -1.31 2.19
C GLU A 17 13.10 -2.17 3.48
N PRO A 18 12.76 -1.66 4.69
CA PRO A 18 12.69 -2.48 5.88
C PRO A 18 11.70 -3.64 5.75
N LEU A 19 10.57 -3.41 5.06
CA LEU A 19 9.55 -4.43 4.82
C LEU A 19 10.00 -5.42 3.73
N ILE A 20 10.70 -4.95 2.70
CA ILE A 20 11.26 -5.80 1.64
C ILE A 20 12.31 -6.74 2.23
N ALA A 21 13.16 -6.25 3.12
CA ALA A 21 14.17 -7.06 3.80
C ALA A 21 13.54 -8.26 4.53
N LEU A 22 12.38 -8.09 5.18
CA LEU A 22 11.65 -9.18 5.85
C LEU A 22 11.19 -10.30 4.91
N THR A 23 11.06 -10.03 3.61
CA THR A 23 10.62 -11.01 2.60
C THR A 23 11.76 -11.73 1.90
N ARG A 24 13.02 -11.34 2.16
CA ARG A 24 14.19 -11.96 1.54
C ARG A 24 14.40 -13.37 2.11
N HIS A 25 14.58 -14.35 1.22
CA HIS A 25 14.78 -15.76 1.58
C HIS A 25 15.96 -16.02 2.53
N SER A 26 16.94 -15.11 2.57
CA SER A 26 18.08 -15.15 3.49
C SER A 26 17.68 -15.07 4.96
N ASP A 27 16.58 -14.39 5.29
CA ASP A 27 16.22 -13.99 6.65
C ASP A 27 14.94 -14.67 7.18
N LEU A 28 14.43 -15.68 6.46
CA LEU A 28 13.22 -16.44 6.85
C LEU A 28 13.31 -17.10 8.23
N LYS A 29 14.52 -17.34 8.75
CA LYS A 29 14.74 -17.95 10.08
C LYS A 29 14.63 -16.95 11.23
N SER A 30 14.64 -15.66 10.96
CA SER A 30 14.61 -14.59 11.97
C SER A 30 13.73 -13.44 11.51
N PHE A 31 12.47 -13.73 11.16
CA PHE A 31 11.48 -12.69 10.95
C PHE A 31 11.32 -11.89 12.25
N GLN A 32 11.95 -10.73 12.30
CA GLN A 32 11.92 -9.83 13.44
C GLN A 32 11.29 -8.52 13.02
N TRP A 33 10.09 -8.24 13.53
CA TRP A 33 9.42 -6.98 13.31
C TRP A 33 10.11 -5.87 14.10
N SER A 34 10.94 -5.07 13.42
CA SER A 34 11.66 -3.97 14.03
C SER A 34 10.82 -2.69 14.07
N GLU A 35 11.23 -1.73 14.89
CA GLU A 35 10.62 -0.39 14.91
C GLU A 35 10.70 0.30 13.54
N ALA A 36 11.77 0.06 12.77
CA ALA A 36 11.88 0.54 11.39
C ALA A 36 10.81 -0.03 10.47
N CYS A 37 10.40 -1.30 10.67
CA CYS A 37 9.30 -1.91 9.92
C CYS A 37 7.96 -1.27 10.29
N GLN A 38 7.74 -1.01 11.58
CA GLN A 38 6.53 -0.33 12.05
C GLN A 38 6.43 1.10 11.51
N ASN A 39 7.51 1.86 11.56
CA ASN A 39 7.56 3.22 11.04
C ASN A 39 7.38 3.24 9.51
N SER A 40 7.95 2.26 8.81
CA SER A 40 7.75 2.10 7.36
C SER A 40 6.28 1.87 7.01
N ILE A 41 5.61 0.92 7.66
CA ILE A 41 4.22 0.61 7.33
C ILE A 41 3.27 1.75 7.68
N GLU A 42 3.50 2.44 8.80
CA GLU A 42 2.69 3.60 9.18
C GLU A 42 2.91 4.75 8.19
N THR A 43 4.15 5.00 7.80
CA THR A 43 4.45 6.01 6.76
C THR A 43 3.74 5.69 5.45
N LEU A 44 3.75 4.43 5.01
CA LEU A 44 3.04 4.01 3.80
C LEU A 44 1.53 4.18 3.93
N ARG A 45 0.94 3.87 5.09
CA ARG A 45 -0.48 4.09 5.38
C ARG A 45 -0.84 5.57 5.27
N GLN A 46 -0.08 6.44 5.90
CA GLN A 46 -0.30 7.90 5.85
C GLN A 46 -0.19 8.46 4.43
N ARG A 47 0.76 7.95 3.63
CA ARG A 47 0.90 8.36 2.23
C ARG A 47 -0.27 7.89 1.37
N LEU A 48 -0.84 6.71 1.64
CA LEU A 48 -1.98 6.16 0.91
C LEU A 48 -3.28 6.94 1.13
N ILE A 49 -3.48 7.48 2.33
CA ILE A 49 -4.69 8.27 2.65
C ILE A 49 -4.56 9.76 2.29
N GLY A 50 -3.38 10.18 1.82
CA GLY A 50 -3.11 11.56 1.43
C GLY A 50 -3.33 11.84 -0.06
N ALA A 51 -3.32 13.12 -0.42
CA ALA A 51 -3.26 13.55 -1.81
C ALA A 51 -1.91 13.14 -2.45
N PRO A 52 -1.87 12.73 -3.74
CA PRO A 52 -2.96 12.73 -4.72
C PRO A 52 -3.74 11.40 -4.81
N ILE A 53 -3.52 10.45 -3.89
CA ILE A 53 -4.08 9.09 -3.98
C ILE A 53 -5.58 9.09 -3.64
N ILE A 54 -5.95 9.83 -2.60
CA ILE A 54 -7.34 10.15 -2.29
C ILE A 54 -7.62 11.55 -2.85
N SER A 55 -8.49 11.62 -3.85
CA SER A 55 -8.90 12.87 -4.51
C SER A 55 -10.40 13.04 -4.46
N TYR A 56 -10.87 14.28 -4.65
CA TYR A 56 -12.29 14.54 -4.82
C TYR A 56 -12.84 13.81 -6.04
N PRO A 57 -13.99 13.15 -5.92
CA PRO A 57 -14.60 12.44 -7.03
C PRO A 57 -15.06 13.42 -8.11
N ARG A 58 -14.76 13.09 -9.36
CA ARG A 58 -15.20 13.84 -10.54
C ARG A 58 -16.42 13.15 -11.17
N PHE A 59 -17.61 13.66 -10.88
CA PHE A 59 -18.87 13.05 -11.34
C PHE A 59 -19.12 13.25 -12.85
N ASP A 60 -18.35 14.11 -13.51
CA ASP A 60 -18.30 14.28 -14.95
C ASP A 60 -17.48 13.20 -15.67
N GLN A 61 -16.85 12.28 -14.93
CA GLN A 61 -15.98 11.23 -15.45
C GLN A 61 -16.42 9.84 -14.99
N PRO A 62 -16.14 8.80 -15.78
CA PRO A 62 -16.46 7.44 -15.38
C PRO A 62 -15.70 7.03 -14.13
N PHE A 63 -16.34 6.20 -13.31
CA PHE A 63 -15.71 5.53 -12.20
C PHE A 63 -15.32 4.10 -12.60
N ILE A 64 -14.21 3.62 -12.04
CA ILE A 64 -13.75 2.24 -12.17
C ILE A 64 -13.91 1.57 -10.82
N LEU A 65 -14.73 0.53 -10.75
CA LEU A 65 -14.87 -0.30 -9.56
C LEU A 65 -14.00 -1.55 -9.70
N GLN A 66 -13.00 -1.68 -8.84
CA GLN A 66 -12.18 -2.89 -8.73
C GLN A 66 -12.70 -3.70 -7.55
N LEU A 67 -13.08 -4.95 -7.78
CA LEU A 67 -13.62 -5.85 -6.77
C LEU A 67 -12.72 -7.07 -6.64
N ASP A 68 -12.56 -7.54 -5.41
CA ASP A 68 -11.91 -8.82 -5.12
C ASP A 68 -12.68 -9.52 -4.00
N ALA A 69 -12.95 -10.81 -4.19
CA ALA A 69 -13.79 -11.61 -3.31
C ALA A 69 -13.08 -12.92 -2.96
N SER A 70 -13.24 -13.34 -1.70
CA SER A 70 -12.76 -14.61 -1.16
C SER A 70 -13.88 -15.29 -0.39
N ASP A 71 -13.67 -16.56 -0.03
CA ASP A 71 -14.64 -17.35 0.76
C ASP A 71 -15.00 -16.70 2.11
N VAL A 72 -14.14 -15.81 2.61
CA VAL A 72 -14.27 -15.17 3.93
C VAL A 72 -14.61 -13.68 3.87
N GLY A 73 -14.62 -13.06 2.67
CA GLY A 73 -14.87 -11.62 2.58
C GLY A 73 -14.77 -11.02 1.20
N LEU A 74 -15.37 -9.84 1.06
CA LEU A 74 -15.41 -9.02 -0.15
C LEU A 74 -14.62 -7.72 0.07
N SER A 75 -13.92 -7.26 -0.96
CA SER A 75 -13.22 -5.98 -0.98
C SER A 75 -13.51 -5.22 -2.27
N ALA A 76 -13.47 -3.89 -2.18
CA ALA A 76 -13.75 -3.00 -3.29
C ALA A 76 -12.87 -1.74 -3.25
N ILE A 77 -12.45 -1.27 -4.41
CA ILE A 77 -11.74 0.00 -4.61
C ILE A 77 -12.50 0.78 -5.69
N LEU A 78 -12.88 2.01 -5.37
CA LEU A 78 -13.43 2.96 -6.33
C LEU A 78 -12.30 3.87 -6.82
N ALA A 79 -12.03 3.88 -8.12
CA ALA A 79 -10.97 4.64 -8.76
C ALA A 79 -11.50 5.51 -9.90
N GLN A 80 -10.72 6.52 -10.29
CA GLN A 80 -10.95 7.44 -11.41
C GLN A 80 -9.64 7.85 -12.06
#